data_AF-A0A173FZQ7-F1
#
_entry.id   AF-A0A173FZQ7-F1
#
_cell.length_a   1.000
_cell.length_b   1.000
_cell.length_c   1.000
_cell.angle_alpha   90.00
_cell.angle_beta   90.00
_cell.angle_gamma   90.00
#
_symmetry.space_group_name_H-M   'P 1'
#
loop_
_entity.id
_entity.type
_entity.pdbx_description
1 polymer ?
#
loop_
_entity_poly.entity_id
_entity_poly.type
_entity_poly.pdbx_seq_one_letter_code
_entity_poly.pdbx_strand_id
1 'polypeptide(L)' 'MFNFYWFFLHWSPIFFFIGFLSDLEFCFIFFSNLFLHIRLGLESIFNDYFYIKQIILFFSILVRILLIEILTQMLSFLL' A
#
# COMPACT_ATOMS: atom_id res chain seq x y z
N MET A 1 33.87 -32.06 -9.00
CA MET A 1 33.67 -30.66 -9.43
C MET A 1 32.21 -30.30 -9.21
N PHE A 2 31.94 -29.15 -8.60
CA PHE A 2 30.56 -28.68 -8.40
C PHE A 2 29.94 -28.35 -9.76
N ASN A 3 28.77 -28.90 -10.07
CA ASN A 3 28.08 -28.62 -11.32
C ASN A 3 27.22 -27.37 -11.16
N PHE A 4 27.80 -26.20 -11.47
CA PHE A 4 27.12 -24.91 -11.39
C PHE A 4 25.83 -24.88 -12.20
N TYR A 5 25.77 -25.56 -13.36
CA TYR A 5 24.56 -25.62 -14.18
C TYR A 5 23.40 -26.28 -13.41
N TRP A 6 23.65 -27.45 -12.81
CA TRP A 6 22.65 -28.15 -12.00
C TRP A 6 22.19 -27.30 -10.81
N PHE A 7 23.13 -26.63 -10.12
CA PHE A 7 22.80 -25.72 -9.02
C PHE A 7 21.91 -24.56 -9.47
N PHE A 8 22.29 -23.80 -10.50
CA PHE A 8 21.48 -22.67 -10.95
C PHE A 8 20.10 -23.10 -11.45
N LEU A 9 19.98 -24.28 -12.09
CA LEU A 9 18.70 -24.78 -12.61
C LEU A 9 17.70 -25.11 -11.48
N HIS A 10 18.19 -25.63 -10.34
CA HIS A 10 17.33 -25.97 -9.20
C HIS A 10 17.01 -24.77 -8.31
N TRP A 11 17.90 -23.79 -8.24
CA TRP A 11 17.74 -22.63 -7.37
C TRP A 11 17.09 -21.43 -8.07
N SER A 12 17.08 -21.36 -9.40
CA SER A 12 16.46 -20.23 -10.13
C SER A 12 14.97 -20.04 -9.81
N PRO A 13 14.12 -21.08 -9.64
CA PRO A 13 12.72 -20.87 -9.30
C PRO A 13 12.55 -20.28 -7.90
N ILE A 14 13.44 -20.65 -6.97
CA ILE A 14 13.44 -20.16 -5.60
C ILE A 14 13.81 -18.68 -5.58
N PHE A 15 14.88 -18.29 -6.29
CA PHE A 15 15.27 -16.89 -6.41
C PHE A 15 14.21 -16.04 -7.11
N PHE A 16 13.57 -16.56 -8.16
CA PHE A 16 12.47 -15.89 -8.83
C PHE A 16 11.30 -15.65 -7.87
N PHE A 17 10.90 -16.67 -7.10
CA PHE A 17 9.80 -16.56 -6.15
C PHE A 17 10.10 -15.57 -5.02
N ILE A 18 11.33 -15.58 -4.50
CA ILE A 18 11.79 -14.60 -3.49
C ILE A 18 11.75 -13.18 -4.06
N GLY A 19 12.25 -12.97 -5.29
CA GLY A 19 12.19 -11.68 -5.96
C GLY A 19 10.75 -11.18 -6.10
N PHE A 20 9.86 -12.04 -6.61
CA PHE A 20 8.45 -11.72 -6.76
C PHE A 20 7.77 -11.36 -5.44
N LEU A 21 8.05 -12.09 -4.35
CA LEU A 21 7.52 -11.77 -3.02
C LEU A 21 8.05 -10.42 -2.52
N SER A 22 9.35 -10.15 -2.71
CA SER A 22 9.93 -8.87 -2.30
C SER A 22 9.32 -7.69 -3.06
N ASP A 23 9.04 -7.84 -4.35
CA ASP A 23 8.38 -6.80 -5.15
C ASP A 23 6.97 -6.52 -4.63
N LEU A 24 6.21 -7.56 -4.26
CA LEU A 24 4.90 -7.40 -3.64
C LEU A 24 4.98 -6.66 -2.29
N GLU A 25 5.94 -7.01 -1.44
CA GLU A 25 6.16 -6.34 -0.15
C GLU A 25 6.45 -4.84 -0.36
N PHE A 26 7.33 -4.49 -1.29
CA PHE A 26 7.62 -3.09 -1.61
C PHE A 26 6.37 -2.35 -2.11
N CYS A 27 5.55 -2.96 -2.95
CA CYS A 27 4.27 -2.39 -3.38
C CYS A 27 3.35 -2.13 -2.18
N PHE A 28 3.17 -3.10 -1.29
CA PHE A 28 2.33 -2.92 -0.09
C PHE A 28 2.85 -1.82 0.84
N ILE A 29 4.16 -1.76 1.08
CA ILE A 29 4.79 -0.72 1.90
C ILE A 29 4.60 0.66 1.27
N PHE A 30 4.77 0.78 -0.06
CA PHE A 30 4.60 2.04 -0.75
C PHE A 30 3.16 2.55 -0.66
N PHE A 31 2.18 1.71 -1.00
CA PHE A 31 0.77 2.09 -0.97
C PHE A 31 0.27 2.40 0.44
N SER A 32 0.65 1.59 1.44
CA SER A 32 0.25 1.84 2.83
C SER A 32 0.78 3.17 3.35
N ASN A 33 2.03 3.52 3.05
CA ASN A 33 2.60 4.82 3.41
C ASN A 33 1.92 5.99 2.70
N LEU A 34 1.58 5.81 1.41
CA LEU A 34 0.87 6.84 0.65
C LEU A 34 -0.52 7.11 1.25
N PHE A 35 -1.29 6.06 1.55
CA PHE A 35 -2.61 6.22 2.19
C PHE A 35 -2.52 6.78 3.61
N LEU A 36 -1.51 6.37 4.38
CA LEU A 36 -1.24 6.94 5.70
C LEU A 36 -0.95 8.44 5.60
N HIS A 37 -0.08 8.84 4.66
CA HIS A 37 0.29 10.23 4.45
C HIS A 37 -0.92 11.09 4.07
N ILE A 38 -1.75 10.63 3.12
CA ILE A 38 -2.98 11.33 2.73
C ILE A 38 -3.91 11.47 3.93
N ARG A 39 -4.12 10.38 4.70
CA ARG A 39 -5.02 10.41 5.86
C ARG A 39 -4.57 11.44 6.90
N LEU A 40 -3.29 11.41 7.27
CA LEU A 40 -2.73 12.33 8.27
C LEU A 40 -2.74 13.78 7.77
N GLY A 41 -2.42 14.00 6.50
CA GLY A 41 -2.45 15.34 5.90
C GLY A 41 -3.86 15.94 5.86
N LEU A 42 -4.88 15.13 5.56
CA LEU A 42 -6.27 15.59 5.62
C LEU A 42 -6.73 15.81 7.05
N GLU A 43 -6.35 14.93 7.98
CA GLU A 43 -6.68 15.07 9.40
C GLU A 43 -6.07 16.34 10.01
N SER A 44 -4.83 16.70 9.64
CA SER A 44 -4.22 17.96 10.08
C SER A 44 -4.99 19.17 9.52
N ILE A 45 -5.35 19.16 8.23
CA ILE A 45 -6.17 20.22 7.62
C ILE A 45 -7.51 20.34 8.36
N PHE A 46 -8.20 19.24 8.64
CA PHE A 46 -9.48 19.31 9.33
C PHE A 46 -9.35 19.88 10.75
N ASN A 47 -8.30 19.52 11.47
CA ASN A 47 -8.04 20.04 12.81
C ASN A 47 -7.66 21.54 12.79
N ASP A 48 -7.02 22.02 11.73
CA ASP A 48 -6.66 23.43 11.59
C ASP A 48 -7.85 24.32 11.22
N TYR A 49 -8.78 23.81 10.40
CA TYR A 49 -9.89 24.61 9.84
C TYR A 49 -11.26 24.38 10.49
N PHE A 50 -11.51 23.24 11.13
CA PHE A 50 -12.78 22.97 11.80
C PHE A 50 -12.66 23.01 13.32
N TYR A 51 -13.49 23.81 13.97
CA TYR A 51 -13.52 23.93 15.44
C TYR A 51 -14.58 23.03 16.11
N ILE A 52 -15.48 22.45 15.32
CA ILE A 52 -16.59 21.63 15.80
C ILE A 52 -16.21 20.15 15.65
N LYS A 53 -16.08 19.44 16.78
CA LYS A 53 -15.63 18.04 16.82
C LYS A 53 -16.50 17.08 16.01
N GLN A 54 -17.82 17.33 15.96
CA GLN A 54 -18.76 16.52 15.17
C GLN A 54 -18.45 16.61 13.66
N ILE A 55 -18.01 17.78 13.17
CA ILE A 55 -17.66 18.01 11.78
C ILE A 55 -16.35 17.29 11.44
N ILE A 56 -15.34 17.41 12.31
CA ILE A 56 -14.06 16.68 12.16
C ILE A 56 -14.32 15.17 12.08
N LEU A 57 -15.15 14.64 12.98
CA LEU A 57 -15.49 13.22 13.00
C LEU A 57 -16.19 12.80 11.70
N PHE A 58 -17.17 13.57 11.23
CA PHE A 58 -17.84 13.32 9.95
C PHE A 58 -16.86 13.28 8.77
N PHE A 59 -15.96 14.27 8.66
CA PHE A 59 -14.95 14.28 7.59
C PHE A 59 -13.95 13.13 7.72
N SER A 60 -13.55 12.74 8.93
CA SER A 60 -12.67 11.59 9.12
C SER A 60 -13.29 10.28 8.62
N ILE A 61 -14.61 10.11 8.76
CA ILE A 61 -15.35 8.97 8.23
C ILE A 61 -15.37 9.02 6.70
N LEU A 62 -15.64 10.19 6.12
CA LEU A 62 -15.61 10.37 4.66
C LEU A 62 -14.22 10.07 4.08
N VAL A 63 -13.15 10.50 4.74
CA VAL A 63 -11.78 10.16 4.31
C VAL A 63 -11.56 8.66 4.34
N ARG A 64 -12.03 7.94 5.37
CA ARG A 64 -11.92 6.46 5.38
C ARG A 64 -12.66 5.82 4.21
N ILE A 65 -13.88 6.27 3.91
CA ILE A 65 -14.66 5.78 2.77
C ILE A 65 -13.93 6.05 1.46
N LEU A 66 -13.43 7.27 1.28
CA LEU A 66 -12.68 7.68 0.09
C LEU A 66 -11.39 6.87 -0.11
N LEU A 67 -10.64 6.58 0.97
CA LEU A 67 -9.45 5.74 0.89
C LEU A 67 -9.78 4.30 0.47
N ILE A 68 -10.90 3.74 0.96
CA ILE A 68 -11.41 2.42 0.51
C ILE A 68 -11.78 2.46 -0.96
N GLU A 69 -12.46 3.52 -1.41
CA GLU A 69 -12.87 3.65 -2.81
C GLU A 69 -11.67 3.76 -3.76
N ILE A 70 -10.65 4.55 -3.39
CA ILE A 70 -9.38 4.61 -4.13
C ILE A 70 -8.74 3.22 -4.18
N LEU A 71 -8.65 2.49 -3.07
CA LEU A 71 -8.11 1.13 -3.05
C LEU A 71 -8.88 0.20 -4.00
N THR A 72 -10.20 0.25 -3.99
CA THR A 72 -11.02 -0.58 -4.89
C THR A 72 -10.80 -0.22 -6.36
N GLN A 73 -10.69 1.08 -6.69
CA GLN A 73 -10.41 1.52 -8.05
C GLN A 73 -9.01 1.09 -8.51
N MET A 74 -8.00 1.20 -7.64
CA MET A 74 -6.65 0.72 -7.94
C MET A 74 -6.61 -0.78 -8.18
N LEU A 75 -7.33 -1.55 -7.35
CA LEU A 75 -7.44 -3.00 -7.53
C LEU A 75 -8.15 -3.36 -8.84
N SER A 76 -9.19 -2.60 -9.21
CA SER A 76 -9.91 -2.79 -10.49
C SER A 76 -9.08 -2.42 -11.72
N PHE A 77 -8.09 -1.54 -11.58
CA PHE A 77 -7.16 -1.23 -12.68
C PHE A 77 -6.13 -2.36 -12.90
N LEU A 78 -5.83 -3.13 -11.85
CA LEU A 78 -4.86 -4.23 -11.86
C LEU A 78 -5.43 -5.56 -12.38
N LEU A 79 -6.76 -5.75 -12.26
CA LEU A 79 -7.51 -6.96 -12.66
C LEU A 79 -8.19 -6.78 -14.02
#